data_AF-A0A9C9NZT8-F1
#
_entry.id   AF-A0A9C9NZT8-F1
#
_cell.length_a   1.000
_cell.length_b   1.000
_cell.length_c   1.000
_cell.angle_alpha   90.00
_cell.angle_beta   90.00
_cell.angle_gamma   90.00
#
_symmetry.space_group_name_H-M   'P 1'
#
loop_
_entity.id
_entity.type
_entity.pdbx_description
1 polymer ?
#
loop_
_entity_poly.entity_id
_entity_poly.type
_entity_poly.pdbx_seq_one_letter_code
_entity_poly.pdbx_strand_id
1 'polypeptide(L)'
;MDTRSTIQVEPTFLSLPGEERETIISLGATLRLSYLKKRLFLAENKVRHFQEQYGITLAQLEAEGLPDDADYRMHEDYIMWGHWSDVIDRIKTDIAALEGIVQQGLYLGELSYAGL
;
A
#
# COMPACT_ATOMS: atom_id res chain seq x y z
N MET A 1 26.34 17.79 -19.79
CA MET A 1 25.40 18.58 -18.97
C MET A 1 24.02 18.06 -19.33
N ASP A 2 23.47 17.19 -18.49
CA ASP A 2 22.25 16.43 -18.80
C ASP A 2 21.08 17.06 -18.02
N THR A 3 20.30 17.89 -18.68
CA THR A 3 19.06 18.45 -18.14
C THR A 3 18.03 17.34 -18.04
N ARG A 4 17.88 16.76 -16.84
CA ARG A 4 16.68 15.98 -16.49
C ARG A 4 15.48 16.89 -16.71
N SER A 5 14.78 16.66 -17.82
CA SER A 5 13.43 17.18 -18.05
C SER A 5 12.56 16.61 -16.93
N THR A 6 12.39 17.36 -15.85
CA THR A 6 11.46 17.01 -14.78
C THR A 6 10.08 16.98 -15.39
N ILE A 7 9.51 15.79 -15.50
CA ILE A 7 8.17 15.60 -16.07
C ILE A 7 7.20 16.44 -15.23
N GLN A 8 6.65 17.50 -15.83
CA GLN A 8 5.71 18.44 -15.18
C GLN A 8 4.29 17.83 -15.14
N VAL A 9 4.16 16.63 -14.56
CA VAL A 9 2.89 15.88 -14.55
C VAL A 9 1.81 16.67 -13.81
N GLU A 10 2.12 17.17 -12.62
CA GLU A 10 1.13 17.85 -11.76
C GLU A 10 0.66 19.19 -12.35
N PRO A 11 1.53 20.11 -12.83
CA PRO A 11 1.04 21.33 -13.49
C PRO A 11 0.21 21.04 -14.75
N THR A 12 0.60 20.03 -15.54
CA THR A 12 -0.15 19.62 -16.74
C THR A 12 -1.52 19.06 -16.35
N PHE A 13 -1.57 18.20 -15.33
CA PHE A 13 -2.82 17.65 -14.80
C PHE A 13 -3.75 18.75 -14.26
N LEU A 14 -3.21 19.74 -13.54
CA LEU A 14 -3.99 20.85 -13.00
C LEU A 14 -4.58 21.76 -14.08
N SER A 15 -3.98 21.78 -15.29
CA SER A 15 -4.50 22.53 -16.44
C SER A 15 -5.71 21.88 -17.12
N LEU A 16 -6.03 20.63 -16.79
CA LEU A 16 -7.20 19.93 -17.32
C LEU A 16 -8.51 20.51 -16.76
N PRO A 17 -9.63 20.37 -17.49
CA PRO A 17 -10.96 20.68 -16.97
C PRO A 17 -11.25 19.96 -15.65
N GLY A 18 -12.08 20.56 -14.80
CA GLY A 18 -12.46 19.99 -13.49
C GLY A 18 -12.96 18.54 -13.59
N GLU A 19 -13.89 18.29 -14.49
CA GLU A 19 -14.50 16.98 -14.73
C GLU A 19 -13.47 15.91 -15.16
N GLU A 20 -12.55 16.26 -16.05
CA GLU A 20 -11.48 15.36 -16.50
C GLU A 20 -10.54 15.02 -15.33
N ARG A 21 -10.22 16.00 -14.48
CA ARG A 21 -9.41 15.78 -13.27
C ARG A 21 -10.11 14.83 -12.30
N GLU A 22 -11.40 15.04 -12.05
CA GLU A 22 -12.20 14.17 -11.15
C GLU A 22 -12.27 12.73 -11.67
N THR A 23 -12.44 12.56 -12.99
CA THR A 23 -12.46 11.24 -13.63
C THR A 23 -11.11 10.54 -13.49
N ILE A 24 -10.00 11.23 -13.78
CA ILE A 24 -8.65 10.68 -13.63
C ILE A 24 -8.34 10.35 -12.17
N ILE A 25 -8.72 11.21 -11.21
CA ILE A 25 -8.54 10.96 -9.77
C ILE A 25 -9.30 9.70 -9.36
N SER A 26 -10.56 9.56 -9.78
CA SER A 26 -11.41 8.41 -9.42
C SER A 26 -10.88 7.10 -9.99
N LEU A 27 -10.48 7.09 -11.26
CA LEU A 27 -9.88 5.93 -11.92
C LEU A 27 -8.51 5.58 -11.29
N GLY A 28 -7.67 6.59 -11.08
CA GLY A 28 -6.35 6.44 -10.49
C GLY A 28 -6.41 5.92 -9.06
N ALA A 29 -7.33 6.45 -8.24
CA ALA A 29 -7.57 5.99 -6.87
C ALA A 29 -8.03 4.53 -6.84
N THR A 30 -8.93 4.12 -7.75
CA THR A 30 -9.40 2.74 -7.87
C THR A 30 -8.27 1.78 -8.22
N LEU A 31 -7.46 2.13 -9.22
CA LEU A 31 -6.29 1.33 -9.62
C LEU A 31 -5.26 1.23 -8.48
N ARG A 32 -4.96 2.35 -7.83
CA ARG A 32 -4.02 2.40 -6.72
C ARG A 32 -4.51 1.57 -5.54
N LEU A 33 -5.79 1.66 -5.19
CA LEU A 33 -6.41 0.87 -4.12
C LEU A 33 -6.31 -0.64 -4.43
N SER A 34 -6.59 -1.06 -5.66
CA SER A 34 -6.43 -2.46 -6.08
C SER A 34 -4.99 -2.96 -5.93
N TYR A 35 -4.02 -2.15 -6.34
CA TYR A 35 -2.60 -2.45 -6.16
C TYR A 35 -2.22 -2.59 -4.68
N LEU A 36 -2.65 -1.64 -3.84
CA LEU A 36 -2.36 -1.66 -2.40
C LEU A 36 -2.96 -2.88 -1.70
N LYS A 37 -4.20 -3.26 -2.03
CA LYS A 37 -4.83 -4.48 -1.49
C LYS A 37 -4.06 -5.75 -1.83
N LYS A 38 -3.56 -5.87 -3.08
CA LYS A 38 -2.69 -7.00 -3.48
C LYS A 38 -1.38 -7.00 -2.69
N ARG A 39 -0.78 -5.83 -2.48
CA ARG A 39 0.47 -5.71 -1.73
C ARG A 39 0.28 -5.96 -0.24
N LEU A 40 -0.84 -5.56 0.35
CA LEU A 40 -1.23 -5.89 1.71
C LEU A 40 -1.32 -7.40 1.89
N PHE A 41 -2.04 -8.08 1.00
CA PHE A 41 -2.15 -9.54 1.03
C PHE A 41 -0.78 -10.23 0.98
N LEU A 42 0.13 -9.76 0.13
CA LEU A 42 1.50 -10.29 0.08
C LEU A 42 2.22 -10.09 1.43
N ALA A 43 2.18 -8.88 1.99
CA ALA A 43 2.85 -8.56 3.24
C ALA A 43 2.29 -9.38 4.42
N GLU A 44 0.97 -9.51 4.51
CA GLU A 44 0.30 -10.34 5.52
C GLU A 44 0.69 -11.82 5.39
N ASN A 45 0.80 -12.35 4.17
CA ASN A 45 1.27 -13.71 3.96
C ASN A 45 2.76 -13.88 4.36
N LYS A 46 3.60 -12.86 4.14
CA LYS A 46 5.01 -12.90 4.57
C LYS A 46 5.14 -12.92 6.09
N VAL A 47 4.39 -12.06 6.80
CA VAL A 47 4.31 -12.08 8.27
C VAL A 47 3.80 -13.42 8.78
N ARG A 48 2.72 -13.96 8.19
CA ARG A 48 2.16 -15.26 8.57
C ARG A 48 3.16 -16.40 8.36
N HIS A 49 3.91 -16.37 7.26
CA HIS A 49 4.93 -17.38 6.99
C HIS A 49 6.00 -17.43 8.08
N PHE A 50 6.46 -16.28 8.57
CA PHE A 50 7.40 -16.26 9.71
C PHE A 50 6.76 -16.75 11.00
N GLN A 51 5.51 -16.36 11.28
CA GLN A 51 4.76 -16.87 12.44
C GLN A 51 4.64 -18.39 12.42
N GLU A 52 4.33 -18.97 11.26
CA GLU A 52 4.24 -20.41 11.06
C GLU A 52 5.61 -21.09 11.16
N GLN A 53 6.67 -20.47 10.61
CA GLN A 53 8.03 -21.01 10.64
C GLN A 53 8.58 -21.11 12.07
N TYR A 54 8.31 -20.10 12.90
CA TYR A 54 8.88 -20.00 14.25
C TYR A 54 7.90 -20.37 15.37
N GLY A 55 6.61 -20.55 15.07
CA GLY A 55 5.59 -20.90 16.04
C GLY A 55 5.26 -19.80 17.07
N ILE A 56 5.68 -18.57 16.81
CA ILE A 56 5.51 -17.40 17.70
C ILE A 56 5.04 -16.19 16.91
N THR A 57 4.68 -15.11 17.61
CA THR A 57 4.38 -13.81 16.98
C THR A 57 5.59 -12.87 17.05
N LEU A 58 5.63 -11.87 16.18
CA LEU A 58 6.71 -10.88 16.20
C LEU A 58 6.75 -10.13 17.54
N ALA A 59 5.58 -9.76 18.06
CA ALA A 59 5.46 -9.07 19.35
C ALA A 59 6.02 -9.91 20.51
N GLN A 60 5.83 -11.23 20.49
CA GLN A 60 6.45 -12.14 21.46
C GLN A 60 7.98 -12.15 21.28
N LEU A 61 8.46 -12.31 20.04
CA LEU A 61 9.88 -12.33 19.73
C LEU A 61 10.59 -11.02 20.12
N GLU A 62 9.93 -9.88 19.95
CA GLU A 62 10.43 -8.55 20.37
C GLU A 62 10.47 -8.39 21.89
N ALA A 63 9.52 -8.99 22.61
CA ALA A 63 9.47 -8.94 24.07
C ALA A 63 10.48 -9.89 24.73
N GLU A 64 10.66 -11.08 24.17
CA GLU A 64 11.54 -12.13 24.70
C GLU A 64 12.98 -11.98 24.19
N GLY A 65 13.16 -11.33 23.04
CA GLY A 65 14.43 -11.29 22.32
C GLY A 65 14.66 -12.54 21.47
N LEU A 66 15.65 -12.48 20.59
CA LEU A 66 16.09 -13.66 19.86
C LEU A 66 16.69 -14.69 20.83
N PRO A 67 16.45 -16.00 20.62
CA PRO A 67 17.07 -17.06 21.41
C PRO A 67 18.61 -16.97 21.40
N ASP A 68 19.25 -17.44 22.47
CA ASP A 68 20.71 -17.47 22.58
C ASP A 68 21.39 -18.34 21.51
N ASP A 69 20.67 -19.31 20.95
CA ASP A 69 21.12 -20.20 19.88
C ASP A 69 20.63 -19.78 18.48
N ALA A 70 20.10 -18.55 18.33
CA ALA A 70 19.65 -18.03 17.05
C ALA A 70 20.80 -18.01 16.02
N ASP A 71 20.55 -18.64 14.88
CA ASP A 71 21.49 -18.63 13.77
C ASP A 71 21.37 -17.34 12.95
N TYR A 72 22.34 -17.12 12.05
CA TYR A 72 22.35 -15.96 11.15
C TYR A 72 21.03 -15.81 10.37
N ARG A 73 20.41 -16.93 9.98
CA ARG A 73 19.17 -16.90 9.22
C ARG A 73 18.01 -16.37 10.07
N MET A 74 17.91 -16.75 11.34
CA MET A 74 16.90 -16.24 12.25
C MET A 74 17.05 -14.73 12.49
N HIS A 75 18.28 -14.22 12.55
CA HIS A 75 18.52 -12.77 12.62
C HIS A 75 17.99 -12.03 11.38
N GLU A 76 18.28 -12.53 10.18
CA GLU A 76 17.79 -11.93 8.93
C GLU A 76 16.26 -12.03 8.82
N ASP A 77 15.69 -13.20 9.16
CA ASP A 77 14.25 -13.42 9.14
C ASP A 77 13.55 -12.51 10.14
N TYR A 78 14.12 -12.24 11.32
CA TYR A 78 13.61 -11.25 12.28
C TYR A 78 13.55 -9.82 11.69
N ILE A 79 14.65 -9.37 11.07
CA ILE A 79 14.70 -8.04 10.43
C ILE A 79 13.65 -7.94 9.32
N MET A 80 13.56 -8.97 8.48
CA MET A 80 12.60 -9.02 7.38
C MET A 80 11.16 -9.09 7.88
N TRP A 81 10.91 -9.80 8.98
CA TRP A 81 9.59 -9.87 9.60
C TRP A 81 9.15 -8.49 10.09
N GLY A 82 9.99 -7.77 10.83
CA GLY A 82 9.73 -6.38 11.23
C GLY A 82 9.44 -5.47 10.03
N HIS A 83 10.25 -5.57 8.97
CA HIS A 83 10.00 -4.84 7.73
C HIS A 83 8.60 -5.10 7.14
N TRP A 84 8.17 -6.37 7.06
CA TRP A 84 6.86 -6.70 6.50
C TRP A 84 5.70 -6.24 7.40
N SER A 85 5.87 -6.26 8.72
CA SER A 85 4.91 -5.68 9.66
C SER A 85 4.75 -4.17 9.44
N ASP A 86 5.84 -3.43 9.33
CA ASP A 86 5.80 -1.98 9.01
C ASP A 86 5.12 -1.70 7.65
N VAL A 87 5.38 -2.56 6.66
CA VAL A 87 4.75 -2.45 5.33
C VAL A 87 3.23 -2.64 5.43
N ILE A 88 2.74 -3.56 6.26
CA ILE A 88 1.30 -3.74 6.50
C ILE A 88 0.68 -2.45 7.04
N ASP A 89 1.28 -1.86 8.07
CA ASP A 89 0.73 -0.67 8.73
C ASP A 89 0.70 0.55 7.81
N ARG A 90 1.76 0.75 7.03
CA ARG A 90 1.81 1.80 6.00
C ARG A 90 0.75 1.58 4.92
N ILE A 91 0.62 0.36 4.42
CA ILE A 91 -0.38 0.06 3.37
C ILE A 91 -1.80 0.23 3.89
N LYS A 92 -2.10 -0.18 5.13
CA LYS A 92 -3.42 0.03 5.74
C LYS A 92 -3.75 1.51 5.85
N THR A 93 -2.78 2.34 6.21
CA THR A 93 -2.92 3.80 6.24
C THR A 93 -3.20 4.38 4.85
N ASP A 94 -2.43 3.97 3.84
CA ASP A 94 -2.62 4.40 2.45
C ASP A 94 -3.98 3.98 1.89
N ILE A 95 -4.44 2.76 2.22
CA ILE A 95 -5.77 2.26 1.84
C ILE A 95 -6.86 3.16 2.44
N ALA A 96 -6.82 3.41 3.74
CA ALA A 96 -7.80 4.24 4.44
C ALA A 96 -7.89 5.66 3.85
N ALA A 97 -6.74 6.24 3.46
CA ALA A 97 -6.70 7.55 2.81
C ALA A 97 -7.38 7.59 1.42
N LEU A 98 -7.39 6.47 0.69
CA LEU A 98 -7.96 6.38 -0.66
C LEU A 98 -9.42 5.93 -0.68
N GLU A 99 -9.89 5.26 0.37
CA GLU A 99 -11.27 4.74 0.43
C GLU A 99 -12.32 5.84 0.26
N GLY A 100 -12.12 7.02 0.85
CA GLY A 100 -13.02 8.16 0.68
C GLY A 100 -13.16 8.62 -0.77
N ILE A 101 -12.04 8.68 -1.50
CA ILE A 101 -12.01 9.08 -2.91
C ILE A 101 -12.71 8.02 -3.78
N VAL A 102 -12.44 6.73 -3.52
CA VAL A 102 -13.05 5.65 -4.32
C VAL A 102 -14.56 5.57 -4.10
N GLN A 103 -15.05 5.73 -2.87
CA GLN A 103 -16.49 5.73 -2.60
C GLN A 103 -17.22 6.88 -3.31
N GLN A 104 -16.62 8.07 -3.33
CA GLN A 104 -17.18 9.23 -4.02
C GLN A 104 -17.08 9.12 -5.55
N GLY A 105 -15.96 8.61 -6.06
CA GLY A 105 -15.72 8.42 -7.48
C GLY A 105 -16.63 7.37 -8.12
N LEU A 106 -16.96 6.28 -7.41
CA LEU A 106 -17.92 5.28 -7.87
C LEU A 106 -19.33 5.86 -8.02
N TYR A 107 -19.75 6.73 -7.10
CA TYR A 107 -21.05 7.40 -7.14
C TYR A 107 -21.19 8.36 -8.34
N LEU A 108 -20.11 9.10 -8.67
CA LEU A 108 -20.06 9.96 -9.86
C LEU A 108 -20.04 9.16 -11.18
N GLY A 109 -19.33 8.02 -11.20
CA GLY A 109 -19.31 7.12 -12.35
C GLY A 109 -20.70 6.59 -12.70
N GLU A 110 -21.47 6.12 -11.71
CA GLU A 110 -22.84 5.64 -11.92
C GLU A 110 -23.79 6.72 -12.46
N LEU A 111 -23.65 7.97 -11.99
CA LEU A 111 -24.44 9.11 -12.49
C LEU A 111 -24.07 9.51 -13.92
N SER A 112 -22.80 9.38 -14.31
CA SER A 112 -22.34 9.72 -15.68
C SER A 112 -22.74 8.69 -16.74
N TYR A 113 -22.89 7.41 -16.38
CA TYR A 113 -23.37 6.36 -17.28
C TYR A 113 -24.90 6.25 -17.35
N ALA A 114 -25.62 6.79 -16.35
CA ALA A 114 -27.07 6.94 -16.35
C ALA A 114 -27.47 8.27 -17.03
N GLY A 115 -27.25 8.35 -18.35
CA GLY A 115 -27.41 9.58 -19.14
C GLY A 115 -28.71 10.36 -18.90
N LEU A 116 -28.58 11.68 -18.84
CA LEU A 116 -29.64 12.66 -19.03
C LEU A 116 -29.73 13.08 -20.50
#